data_AF-A0A4P7JRF8-F1
#
_entry.id   AF-A0A4P7JRF8-F1
#
_cell.length_a   1.000
_cell.length_b   1.000
_cell.length_c   1.000
_cell.angle_alpha   90.00
_cell.angle_beta   90.00
_cell.angle_gamma   90.00
#
_symmetry.space_group_name_H-M   'P 1'
#
loop_
_entity.id
_entity.type
_entity.pdbx_description
1 polymer ?
#
loop_
_entity_poly.entity_id
_entity_poly.type
_entity_poly.pdbx_seq_one_letter_code
_entity_poly.pdbx_strand_id
1 'polypeptide(L)'
;MAKLVLTQEIWQDIKRYSGTYIMAMLVLLSAFAVIYMTHINRQATSDLEKLYGDRDSLHVEWRNLQLEQNSLAEHSEIETKADKALHMHRPEINSEIIIKTP
;
A
#
# COMPACT_ATOMS: atom_id res chain seq x y z
N MET A 1 -68.66 -23.01 -6.68
CA MET A 1 -67.81 -24.18 -6.38
C MET A 1 -66.46 -24.14 -7.11
N ALA A 2 -66.37 -23.78 -8.41
CA ALA A 2 -65.11 -23.76 -9.16
C ALA A 2 -63.97 -22.87 -8.59
N LYS A 3 -64.27 -21.69 -8.03
CA LYS A 3 -63.24 -20.80 -7.43
C LYS A 3 -62.50 -21.42 -6.23
N LEU A 4 -63.19 -22.26 -5.44
CA LEU A 4 -62.60 -22.92 -4.26
C LEU A 4 -61.64 -24.04 -4.66
N VAL A 5 -61.92 -24.71 -5.79
CA VAL A 5 -61.07 -25.78 -6.34
C VAL A 5 -59.80 -25.17 -6.96
N LEU A 6 -59.92 -24.10 -7.75
CA LEU A 6 -58.78 -23.38 -8.34
C LEU A 6 -57.79 -22.87 -7.29
N THR A 7 -58.30 -22.32 -6.18
CA THR A 7 -57.43 -21.84 -5.10
C THR A 7 -56.75 -22.97 -4.34
N GLN A 8 -57.38 -24.13 -4.21
CA GLN A 8 -56.76 -25.31 -3.62
C GLN A 8 -55.70 -25.95 -4.54
N GLU A 9 -55.93 -25.99 -5.85
CA GLU A 9 -54.95 -26.52 -6.81
C GLU A 9 -53.68 -25.66 -6.85
N ILE A 10 -53.82 -24.33 -6.90
CA ILE A 10 -52.68 -23.40 -6.82
C ILE A 10 -51.86 -23.62 -5.54
N TRP A 11 -52.53 -23.90 -4.42
CA TRP A 11 -51.87 -24.15 -3.14
C TRP A 11 -51.12 -25.49 -3.12
N GLN A 12 -51.65 -26.52 -3.77
CA GLN A 12 -50.99 -27.82 -3.92
C GLN A 12 -49.78 -27.72 -4.86
N ASP A 13 -49.89 -27.00 -5.97
CA ASP A 13 -48.79 -26.79 -6.92
C ASP A 13 -47.65 -26.00 -6.31
N ILE A 14 -47.95 -24.94 -5.54
CA ILE A 14 -46.93 -24.18 -4.79
C ILE A 14 -46.19 -25.07 -3.80
N LYS A 15 -46.89 -25.96 -3.08
CA LYS A 15 -46.22 -26.92 -2.19
C LYS A 15 -45.40 -27.95 -2.98
N ARG A 16 -45.90 -28.41 -4.13
CA ARG A 16 -45.24 -29.39 -5.01
C ARG A 16 -43.90 -28.88 -5.55
N TYR A 17 -43.83 -27.60 -5.95
CA TYR A 17 -42.62 -26.99 -6.51
C TYR A 17 -41.79 -26.18 -5.52
N SER A 18 -42.10 -26.27 -4.21
CA SER A 18 -41.43 -25.52 -3.15
C SER A 18 -39.90 -25.69 -3.15
N GLY A 19 -39.38 -26.90 -3.44
CA GLY A 19 -37.95 -27.16 -3.54
C GLY A 19 -37.25 -26.35 -4.65
N THR A 20 -37.89 -26.21 -5.82
CA THR A 20 -37.36 -25.41 -6.93
C THR A 20 -37.31 -23.92 -6.57
N TYR A 21 -38.35 -23.41 -5.92
CA TYR A 21 -38.38 -22.02 -5.45
C TYR A 21 -37.32 -21.74 -4.38
N ILE A 22 -37.11 -22.66 -3.45
CA ILE A 22 -36.06 -22.54 -2.43
C ILE A 22 -34.68 -22.52 -3.09
N MET A 23 -34.45 -23.39 -4.09
CA MET A 23 -33.18 -23.43 -4.80
C MET A 23 -32.93 -22.15 -5.60
N ALA A 24 -33.96 -21.61 -6.26
CA ALA A 24 -33.89 -20.33 -6.93
C ALA A 24 -33.56 -19.18 -5.94
N MET A 25 -34.21 -19.18 -4.77
CA MET A 25 -33.95 -18.20 -3.71
C MET A 25 -32.50 -18.31 -3.19
N LEU A 26 -31.99 -19.52 -2.99
CA LEU A 26 -30.60 -19.77 -2.56
C LEU A 26 -29.59 -19.24 -3.58
N VAL A 27 -29.83 -19.47 -4.87
CA VAL A 27 -28.96 -18.97 -5.95
C VAL A 27 -28.96 -17.44 -5.98
N LEU A 28 -30.13 -16.80 -5.81
CA LEU A 28 -30.22 -15.34 -5.73
C LEU A 28 -29.44 -14.80 -4.53
N LEU A 29 -29.62 -15.39 -3.34
CA LEU A 29 -28.88 -15.01 -2.15
C LEU A 29 -27.37 -15.18 -2.34
N SER A 30 -26.94 -16.28 -2.98
CA SER A 30 -25.53 -16.50 -3.30
C SER A 30 -24.99 -15.41 -4.25
N ALA A 31 -25.76 -15.01 -5.26
CA ALA A 31 -25.33 -13.95 -6.18
C ALA A 31 -25.15 -12.61 -5.45
N PHE A 32 -26.10 -12.23 -4.58
CA PHE A 32 -25.97 -11.03 -3.75
C PHE A 32 -24.80 -11.11 -2.76
N ALA A 33 -24.57 -12.28 -2.15
CA ALA A 33 -23.45 -12.49 -1.24
C ALA A 33 -22.10 -12.28 -1.94
N VAL A 34 -21.95 -12.78 -3.17
CA VAL A 34 -20.73 -12.56 -3.97
C VAL A 34 -20.50 -11.07 -4.25
N ILE A 35 -21.54 -10.35 -4.68
CA ILE A 35 -21.45 -8.90 -4.96
C ILE A 35 -21.05 -8.14 -3.69
N TYR A 36 -21.66 -8.48 -2.56
CA TYR A 36 -21.35 -7.87 -1.27
C TYR A 36 -19.91 -8.15 -0.84
N MET A 37 -19.45 -9.41 -1.00
CA MET A 37 -18.09 -9.81 -0.70
C MET A 37 -17.08 -9.04 -1.55
N THR A 38 -17.34 -8.86 -2.85
CA THR A 38 -16.50 -8.03 -3.73
C THR A 38 -16.44 -6.57 -3.26
N HIS A 39 -17.56 -6.01 -2.82
CA HIS A 39 -17.60 -4.64 -2.31
C HIS A 39 -16.79 -4.47 -1.03
N ILE A 40 -16.95 -5.37 -0.06
CA ILE A 40 -16.18 -5.42 1.19
C ILE A 40 -14.69 -5.58 0.87
N ASN A 41 -14.35 -6.50 -0.03
CA ASN A 41 -12.97 -6.79 -0.39
C ASN A 41 -12.29 -5.56 -1.02
N ARG A 42 -13.02 -4.82 -1.87
CA ARG A 42 -12.53 -3.55 -2.43
C ARG A 42 -12.28 -2.49 -1.37
N GLN A 43 -13.14 -2.37 -0.36
CA GLN A 43 -12.92 -1.43 0.75
C GLN A 43 -11.72 -1.84 1.60
N ALA A 44 -11.64 -3.11 2.01
CA ALA A 44 -10.53 -3.63 2.81
C ALA A 44 -9.17 -3.50 2.09
N THR A 45 -9.15 -3.70 0.78
CA THR A 45 -7.95 -3.53 -0.04
C THR A 45 -7.51 -2.06 -0.08
N SER A 46 -8.46 -1.11 -0.20
CA SER A 46 -8.13 0.32 -0.26
C SER A 46 -7.47 0.83 1.03
N ASP A 47 -7.92 0.36 2.19
CA ASP A 47 -7.33 0.79 3.46
C ASP A 47 -5.93 0.18 3.68
N LEU A 48 -5.72 -1.07 3.25
CA LEU A 48 -4.39 -1.66 3.23
C LEU A 48 -3.45 -0.92 2.27
N GLU A 49 -3.91 -0.57 1.08
CA GLU A 49 -3.12 0.17 0.09
C GLU A 49 -2.68 1.55 0.62
N LYS A 50 -3.55 2.27 1.35
CA LYS A 50 -3.17 3.53 2.00
C LYS A 50 -2.04 3.35 3.00
N LEU A 51 -2.16 2.36 3.88
CA LEU A 51 -1.15 2.10 4.92
C LEU A 51 0.21 1.70 4.29
N TYR A 52 0.18 0.94 3.19
CA TYR A 52 1.38 0.64 2.41
C TYR A 52 1.97 1.88 1.73
N GLY A 53 1.13 2.78 1.21
CA GLY A 53 1.55 4.05 0.61
C GLY A 53 2.28 4.95 1.60
N ASP A 54 1.72 5.14 2.80
CA ASP A 54 2.36 5.93 3.85
C ASP A 54 3.73 5.34 4.21
N ARG A 55 3.81 4.01 4.37
CA ARG A 55 5.08 3.32 4.64
C ARG A 55 6.13 3.54 3.55
N ASP A 56 5.72 3.52 2.29
CA ASP A 56 6.63 3.73 1.16
C ASP A 56 7.17 5.17 1.15
N SER A 57 6.31 6.17 1.41
CA SER A 57 6.75 7.57 1.51
C SER A 57 7.81 7.79 2.59
N LEU A 58 7.60 7.22 3.79
CA LEU A 58 8.55 7.24 4.89
C LEU A 58 9.87 6.54 4.52
N HIS A 59 9.80 5.45 3.77
CA HIS A 59 10.97 4.71 3.33
C HIS A 59 11.79 5.49 2.30
N VAL A 60 11.14 6.26 1.42
CA VAL A 60 11.80 7.18 0.49
C VAL A 60 12.49 8.31 1.25
N GLU A 61 11.80 8.92 2.21
CA GLU A 61 12.36 9.99 3.04
C GLU A 61 13.57 9.50 3.84
N TRP A 62 13.46 8.33 4.49
CA TRP A 62 14.56 7.72 5.22
C TRP A 62 15.78 7.45 4.32
N ARG A 63 15.55 6.92 3.12
CA ARG A 63 16.64 6.70 2.16
C ARG A 63 17.31 8.02 1.75
N ASN A 64 16.54 9.08 1.57
CA ASN A 64 17.08 10.40 1.24
C ASN A 64 17.94 10.95 2.38
N LEU A 65 17.45 10.88 3.62
CA LEU A 65 18.20 11.28 4.81
C LEU A 65 19.51 10.48 4.96
N GLN A 66 19.46 9.17 4.68
CA GLN A 66 20.66 8.34 4.75
C GLN A 66 21.71 8.74 3.69
N LEU A 67 21.27 9.13 2.49
CA LEU A 67 22.17 9.64 1.45
C LEU A 67 22.78 10.99 1.86
N GLU A 68 22.00 11.88 2.46
CA GLU A 68 22.48 13.16 2.99
C GLU A 68 23.53 12.95 4.09
N GLN A 69 23.26 12.06 5.05
CA GLN A 69 24.20 11.72 6.11
C GLN A 69 25.48 11.07 5.59
N ASN A 70 25.37 10.15 4.62
CA ASN A 70 26.54 9.54 4.00
C ASN A 70 27.37 10.57 3.23
N SER A 71 26.75 11.52 2.53
CA SER A 71 27.46 12.60 1.84
C SER A 71 28.18 13.55 2.81
N LEU A 72 27.53 13.88 3.94
CA LEU A 72 28.14 14.66 5.02
C LEU A 72 29.29 13.91 5.69
N ALA A 73 29.13 12.60 5.91
CA ALA A 73 30.17 11.74 6.46
C ALA A 73 31.36 11.60 5.49
N GLU A 74 31.12 11.44 4.19
CA GLU A 74 32.19 11.36 3.18
C GLU A 74 33.00 12.66 3.13
N HIS A 75 32.36 13.84 3.20
CA HIS A 75 33.06 15.11 3.34
C HIS A 75 33.83 15.23 4.67
N SER A 76 33.22 14.84 5.79
CA SER A 76 33.86 14.90 7.11
C SER A 76 35.01 13.91 7.27
N GLU A 77 34.95 12.73 6.64
CA GLU A 77 36.02 11.74 6.66
C GLU A 77 37.25 12.23 5.90
N ILE A 78 37.10 12.90 4.75
CA ILE A 78 38.25 13.43 4.00
C ILE A 78 38.97 14.51 4.82
N GLU A 79 38.22 15.43 5.44
CA GLU A 79 38.78 16.50 6.25
C GLU A 79 39.44 15.96 7.54
N THR A 80 38.77 15.03 8.23
CA THR A 80 39.31 14.41 9.46
C THR A 80 40.54 13.55 9.16
N LYS A 81 40.57 12.84 8.03
CA LYS A 81 41.70 12.00 7.62
C LYS A 81 42.88 12.86 7.14
N ALA A 82 42.63 13.99 6.47
CA ALA A 82 43.67 14.96 6.13
C ALA A 82 44.28 15.64 7.36
N ASP A 83 43.47 16.03 8.33
CA ASP A 83 43.97 16.71 9.54
C ASP A 83 44.65 15.73 10.50
N LYS A 84 44.07 14.54 10.75
CA LYS A 84 44.60 13.56 11.72
C LYS A 84 45.69 12.64 11.18
N ALA A 85 45.59 12.18 9.92
CA ALA A 85 46.58 11.23 9.37
C ALA A 85 47.73 11.93 8.64
N LEU A 86 47.51 13.14 8.13
CA LEU A 86 48.51 13.90 7.37
C LEU A 86 48.99 15.18 8.10
N HIS A 87 48.48 15.49 9.30
CA HIS A 87 48.82 16.70 10.07
C HIS A 87 48.68 18.01 9.26
N MET A 88 47.74 18.05 8.30
CA MET A 88 47.57 19.21 7.44
C MET A 88 46.76 20.30 8.13
N HIS A 89 47.44 21.31 8.68
CA HIS A 89 46.80 22.55 9.11
C HIS A 89 46.57 23.48 7.91
N ARG A 90 45.41 24.16 7.92
CA ARG A 90 45.07 25.19 6.94
C ARG A 90 46.13 26.31 7.02
N PRO A 91 46.92 26.57 5.96
CA PRO A 91 47.98 27.55 6.01
C PRO A 91 47.39 28.96 6.22
N GLU A 92 47.98 29.72 7.14
CA GLU A 92 47.63 31.12 7.35
C GLU A 92 48.05 31.96 6.13
N ILE A 93 47.33 33.05 5.89
CA ILE A 93 47.39 33.93 4.71
C ILE A 93 48.82 34.39 4.36
N ASN A 94 49.77 34.32 5.30
CA ASN A 94 51.17 34.70 5.13
C ASN A 94 52.10 33.60 4.56
N SER A 95 51.63 32.37 4.31
CA SER A 95 52.49 31.28 3.81
C SER A 95 52.03 30.64 2.50
N GLU A 96 51.25 31.35 1.68
CA GLU A 96 50.79 30.85 0.39
C GLU A 96 51.83 31.13 -0.71
N ILE A 97 52.55 30.09 -1.16
CA ILE A 97 53.45 30.17 -2.32
C ILE A 97 52.71 29.57 -3.52
N ILE A 98 52.20 30.44 -4.40
CA ILE A 98 51.53 30.04 -5.63
C ILE A 98 52.60 29.63 -6.66
N ILE A 99 52.69 28.34 -6.95
CA ILE A 99 53.55 27.82 -8.02
C ILE A 99 52.71 27.75 -9.30
N LYS A 100 52.98 28.64 -10.26
CA LYS A 100 52.42 28.53 -11.62
C LYS A 100 53.21 27.46 -12.37
N THR A 101 52.54 26.37 -12.74
CA THR A 101 53.06 25.37 -13.65
C THR A 101 53.13 25.94 -15.09
N PRO A 102 54.14 25.55 -15.89
CA PRO A 102 54.32 26.02 -17.26
C PRO A 102 53.21 25.58 -18.23
#